data_AF-A0A0K8T3Z6-F1
#
_entry.id   AF-A0A0K8T3Z6-F1
#
_cell.length_a   1.000
_cell.length_b   1.000
_cell.length_c   1.000
_cell.angle_alpha   90.00
_cell.angle_beta   90.00
_cell.angle_gamma   90.00
#
_symmetry.space_group_name_H-M   'P 1'
#
loop_
_entity.id
_entity.type
_entity.pdbx_description
1 polymer ?
#
loop_
_entity_poly.entity_id
_entity_poly.type
_entity_poly.pdbx_seq_one_letter_code
_entity_poly.pdbx_strand_id
1 'polypeptide(L)'
;MYLEVLPCMERLCQDTFPDCEPLWPHCLGHMEDTKIVLEDLKVLGYKLTDRQTGMDYEHASLSIRSLAKFHALSMALINNGTVSPGKFSKFVFGGDYSFMNDLSKNRFDTLLKAIKDSWSGEWKDVLERLGRLPSSAAEKVKEMRLQPCKWNVINHGDPWVNNIMFKYKKGTTSPESVRFVDYQLSHYGSFGFDLHYFINTSLSIDLLPSTEKLLLEYTQTLQEQMKHFGLKNIPTFHQVLDEMKRLEFFGLFTAVSITPIIIAPPELAPPRFNQDLPLEEIVSRNVERFRTEEYTRRIQIILRRAQHGGFFERMCG
;
A
#
# COMPACT_ATOMS: atom_id res chain seq x y z
N MET A 1 -1.12 16.77 6.09
CA MET A 1 -2.05 16.29 5.04
C MET A 1 -3.40 16.99 5.10
N TYR A 2 -4.24 16.71 6.11
CA TYR A 2 -5.62 17.21 6.19
C TYR A 2 -5.81 18.74 6.22
N LEU A 3 -4.90 19.48 6.85
CA LEU A 3 -5.08 20.93 7.05
C LEU A 3 -4.57 21.79 5.88
N GLU A 4 -3.63 21.27 5.09
CA GLU A 4 -2.92 22.06 4.06
C GLU A 4 -3.01 21.39 2.69
N VAL A 5 -2.47 20.17 2.56
CA VAL A 5 -2.27 19.52 1.26
C VAL A 5 -3.57 19.06 0.63
N LEU A 6 -4.44 18.37 1.38
CA LEU A 6 -5.71 17.86 0.83
C LEU A 6 -6.64 19.01 0.40
N PRO A 7 -6.83 20.09 1.18
CA PRO A 7 -7.58 21.26 0.71
C PRO A 7 -7.01 21.90 -0.57
N CYS A 8 -5.68 21.97 -0.71
CA CYS A 8 -5.05 22.46 -1.94
C CYS A 8 -5.30 21.52 -3.13
N MET A 9 -5.25 20.21 -2.91
CA MET A 9 -5.57 19.22 -3.94
C MET A 9 -7.03 19.32 -4.36
N GLU A 10 -7.94 19.55 -3.41
CA GLU A 10 -9.38 19.71 -3.68
C GLU A 10 -9.64 20.92 -4.58
N ARG A 11 -9.08 22.07 -4.21
CA ARG A 11 -9.21 23.31 -4.97
C ARG A 11 -8.68 23.12 -6.40
N LEU A 12 -7.49 22.53 -6.54
CA LEU A 12 -6.92 22.23 -7.86
C LEU A 12 -7.82 21.30 -8.69
N CYS A 13 -8.41 20.27 -8.06
CA CYS A 13 -9.35 19.38 -8.75
C CYS A 13 -10.59 20.14 -9.21
N GLN A 14 -11.20 20.94 -8.33
CA GLN A 14 -12.44 21.69 -8.61
C GLN A 14 -12.23 22.77 -9.67
N ASP A 15 -11.08 23.46 -9.66
CA ASP A 15 -10.73 24.45 -10.69
C ASP A 15 -10.62 23.81 -12.09
N THR A 16 -10.25 22.53 -12.15
CA THR A 16 -10.10 21.77 -13.41
C THR A 16 -11.38 21.01 -13.80
N PHE A 17 -12.09 20.50 -12.81
CA PHE A 17 -13.28 19.65 -12.92
C PHE A 17 -14.31 20.09 -11.85
N PRO A 18 -15.27 20.97 -12.19
CA PRO A 18 -16.18 21.56 -11.22
C PRO A 18 -16.99 20.56 -10.39
N ASP A 19 -17.31 19.38 -10.97
CA ASP A 19 -18.06 18.31 -10.31
C ASP A 19 -17.16 17.24 -9.65
N CYS A 20 -15.86 17.53 -9.45
CA CYS A 20 -14.93 16.60 -8.82
C CYS A 20 -15.32 16.35 -7.36
N GLU A 21 -15.72 15.11 -7.05
CA GLU A 21 -15.84 14.68 -5.67
C GLU A 21 -14.47 14.56 -4.98
N PRO A 22 -14.33 15.01 -3.72
CA PRO A 22 -13.11 14.84 -2.95
C PRO A 22 -12.70 13.36 -2.82
N LEU A 23 -11.40 13.08 -2.71
CA LEU A 23 -10.92 11.71 -2.48
C LEU A 23 -10.70 11.40 -0.99
N TRP A 24 -11.09 12.30 -0.08
CA TRP A 24 -10.87 12.24 1.36
C TRP A 24 -12.07 12.81 2.12
N PRO A 25 -12.25 12.49 3.42
CA PRO A 25 -13.16 13.23 4.27
C PRO A 25 -12.62 14.64 4.55
N HIS A 26 -13.53 15.59 4.75
CA HIS A 26 -13.15 16.92 5.21
C HIS A 26 -12.72 16.92 6.67
N CYS A 27 -11.73 17.75 6.99
CA CYS A 27 -11.33 18.02 8.37
C CYS A 27 -12.22 19.13 8.94
N LEU A 28 -13.00 18.79 9.96
CA LEU A 28 -13.94 19.70 10.62
C LEU A 28 -13.29 20.47 11.78
N GLY A 29 -12.18 19.96 12.30
CA GLY A 29 -11.44 20.61 13.38
C GLY A 29 -10.20 19.81 13.75
N HIS A 30 -9.31 20.43 14.52
CA HIS A 30 -8.14 19.77 15.08
C HIS A 30 -7.83 20.35 16.46
N MET A 31 -7.17 19.56 17.29
CA MET A 31 -6.64 20.00 18.58
C MET A 31 -5.14 19.72 18.57
N GLU A 32 -4.37 20.79 18.50
CA GLU A 32 -2.91 20.74 18.35
C GLU A 32 -2.54 19.84 17.15
N ASP A 33 -1.43 19.10 17.29
CA ASP A 33 -0.94 18.12 16.32
C ASP A 33 -1.30 16.67 16.71
N THR A 34 -2.19 16.47 17.69
CA THR A 34 -2.46 15.13 18.27
C THR A 34 -3.83 14.56 17.94
N LYS A 35 -4.81 15.41 17.59
CA LYS A 35 -6.18 14.98 17.31
C LYS A 35 -6.79 15.77 16.16
N ILE A 36 -7.54 15.07 15.31
CA ILE A 36 -8.32 15.62 14.22
C ILE A 36 -9.77 15.14 14.32
N VAL A 37 -10.69 15.98 13.89
CA VAL A 37 -12.11 15.67 13.73
C VAL A 37 -12.39 15.67 12.24
N LEU A 38 -12.82 14.52 11.72
CA LEU A 38 -13.14 14.32 10.32
C LEU A 38 -14.65 14.19 10.15
N GLU A 39 -15.13 14.51 8.95
CA GLU A 39 -16.48 14.18 8.52
C GLU A 39 -16.75 12.67 8.65
N ASP A 40 -17.92 12.32 9.21
CA ASP A 40 -18.32 10.92 9.32
C ASP A 40 -18.83 10.38 7.98
N LEU A 41 -17.92 9.71 7.26
CA LEU A 41 -18.21 9.08 5.97
C LEU A 41 -19.31 8.02 6.05
N LYS A 42 -19.58 7.41 7.22
CA LYS A 42 -20.66 6.42 7.37
C LYS A 42 -22.03 7.08 7.23
N VAL A 43 -22.19 8.30 7.74
CA VAL A 43 -23.43 9.09 7.58
C VAL A 43 -23.66 9.45 6.11
N LEU A 44 -22.58 9.64 5.34
CA LEU A 44 -22.62 9.84 3.89
C LEU A 44 -22.84 8.54 3.07
N GLY A 45 -22.98 7.41 3.74
CA GLY A 45 -23.25 6.11 3.12
C GLY A 45 -22.01 5.34 2.64
N TYR A 46 -20.80 5.79 2.99
CA TYR A 46 -19.59 5.04 2.70
C TYR A 46 -19.40 3.88 3.67
N LYS A 47 -18.85 2.77 3.17
CA LYS A 47 -18.63 1.54 3.92
C LYS A 47 -17.23 1.00 3.65
N LEU A 48 -16.70 0.27 4.62
CA LEU A 48 -15.50 -0.53 4.46
C LEU A 48 -15.84 -1.85 3.77
N THR A 49 -14.86 -2.41 3.08
CA THR A 49 -14.92 -3.78 2.55
C THR A 49 -14.27 -4.74 3.55
N ASP A 50 -14.51 -6.04 3.40
CA ASP A 50 -13.90 -7.03 4.28
C ASP A 50 -12.41 -7.22 3.95
N ARG A 51 -11.56 -6.95 4.95
CA ARG A 51 -10.11 -7.07 4.83
C ARG A 51 -9.62 -8.50 4.66
N GLN A 52 -10.39 -9.50 5.09
CA GLN A 52 -9.98 -10.90 4.97
C GLN A 52 -10.18 -11.43 3.55
N THR A 53 -11.29 -11.09 2.89
CA THR A 53 -11.52 -11.43 1.49
C THR A 53 -10.70 -10.57 0.53
N GLY A 54 -10.43 -9.32 0.92
CA GLY A 54 -9.84 -8.31 0.05
C GLY A 54 -10.81 -7.81 -1.02
N MET A 55 -10.32 -6.91 -1.87
CA MET A 55 -11.11 -6.26 -2.91
C MET A 55 -11.30 -7.15 -4.14
N ASP A 56 -12.52 -7.17 -4.66
CA ASP A 56 -12.81 -7.64 -6.01
C ASP A 56 -12.31 -6.64 -7.08
N TYR A 57 -12.52 -6.98 -8.35
CA TYR A 57 -12.02 -6.17 -9.45
C TYR A 57 -12.62 -4.76 -9.49
N GLU A 58 -13.93 -4.60 -9.23
CA GLU A 58 -14.59 -3.30 -9.32
C GLU A 58 -14.07 -2.35 -8.24
N HIS A 59 -13.90 -2.86 -7.01
CA HIS A 59 -13.32 -2.11 -5.90
C HIS A 59 -11.84 -1.78 -6.15
N ALA A 60 -11.07 -2.75 -6.63
CA ALA A 60 -9.66 -2.57 -6.93
C ALA A 60 -9.42 -1.56 -8.04
N SER A 61 -10.22 -1.63 -9.11
CA SER A 61 -10.20 -0.69 -10.24
C SER A 61 -10.52 0.73 -9.78
N LEU A 62 -11.60 0.92 -9.00
CA LEU A 62 -11.95 2.26 -8.52
C LEU A 62 -10.88 2.83 -7.59
N SER A 63 -10.31 1.99 -6.72
CA SER A 63 -9.25 2.39 -5.79
C SER A 63 -7.98 2.81 -6.53
N ILE A 64 -7.49 1.99 -7.45
CA ILE A 64 -6.23 2.27 -8.13
C ILE A 64 -6.33 3.49 -9.06
N ARG A 65 -7.47 3.68 -9.73
CA ARG A 65 -7.73 4.90 -10.51
C ARG A 65 -7.82 6.14 -9.62
N SER A 66 -8.39 6.02 -8.42
CA SER A 66 -8.46 7.14 -7.48
C SER A 66 -7.10 7.46 -6.85
N LEU A 67 -6.27 6.45 -6.63
CA LEU A 67 -4.87 6.62 -6.24
C LEU A 67 -4.05 7.31 -7.34
N ALA A 68 -4.30 6.99 -8.62
CA ALA A 68 -3.69 7.70 -9.75
C ALA A 68 -4.06 9.20 -9.78
N LYS A 69 -5.34 9.53 -9.51
CA LYS A 69 -5.80 10.92 -9.38
C LYS A 69 -5.09 11.65 -8.23
N PHE A 70 -5.03 11.02 -7.05
CA PHE A 70 -4.32 11.55 -5.89
C PHE A 70 -2.83 11.81 -6.19
N HIS A 71 -2.16 10.86 -6.85
CA HIS A 71 -0.78 11.00 -7.29
C HIS A 71 -0.59 12.17 -8.27
N ALA A 72 -1.44 12.30 -9.30
CA ALA A 72 -1.37 13.41 -10.25
C ALA A 72 -1.56 14.78 -9.58
N LEU A 73 -2.52 14.90 -8.66
CA LEU A 73 -2.74 16.10 -7.85
C LEU A 73 -1.48 16.44 -7.03
N SER A 74 -0.85 15.44 -6.42
CA SER A 74 0.37 15.65 -5.64
C SER A 74 1.53 16.15 -6.50
N MET A 75 1.70 15.60 -7.70
CA MET A 75 2.72 16.04 -8.65
C MET A 75 2.48 17.48 -9.08
N ALA A 76 1.23 17.87 -9.33
CA ALA A 76 0.87 19.22 -9.74
C ALA A 76 1.17 20.26 -8.65
N LEU A 77 0.81 19.96 -7.39
CA LEU A 77 1.10 20.84 -6.26
C LEU A 77 2.59 20.96 -5.94
N ILE A 78 3.38 19.92 -6.21
CA ILE A 78 4.83 19.98 -6.07
C ILE A 78 5.43 20.79 -7.23
N ASN A 79 5.02 20.53 -8.45
CA ASN A 79 5.55 21.16 -9.65
C ASN A 79 5.31 22.68 -9.67
N ASN A 80 4.18 23.15 -9.12
CA ASN A 80 3.88 24.58 -9.02
C ASN A 80 4.41 25.24 -7.73
N GLY A 81 5.10 24.49 -6.86
CA GLY A 81 5.69 25.00 -5.61
C GLY A 81 4.70 25.19 -4.45
N THR A 82 3.43 24.80 -4.59
CA THR A 82 2.43 24.90 -3.50
C THR A 82 2.80 24.01 -2.32
N VAL A 83 3.36 22.83 -2.58
CA VAL A 83 3.76 21.87 -1.55
C VAL A 83 5.25 21.56 -1.68
N SER A 84 5.99 21.74 -0.59
CA SER A 84 7.40 21.35 -0.51
C SER A 84 7.55 19.85 -0.23
N PRO A 85 8.26 19.09 -1.07
CA PRO A 85 8.53 17.66 -0.84
C PRO A 85 9.25 17.38 0.49
N GLY A 86 10.04 18.32 1.00
CA GLY A 86 10.79 18.17 2.25
C GLY A 86 9.90 17.91 3.48
N LYS A 87 8.64 18.39 3.45
CA LYS A 87 7.64 18.11 4.50
C LYS A 87 7.29 16.61 4.61
N PHE A 88 7.61 15.83 3.59
CA PHE A 88 7.28 14.40 3.45
C PHE A 88 8.53 13.51 3.36
N SER A 89 9.63 13.94 3.97
CA SER A 89 10.92 13.24 3.93
C SER A 89 10.97 11.96 4.78
N LYS A 90 10.10 11.86 5.80
CA LYS A 90 10.05 10.70 6.69
C LYS A 90 9.36 9.52 5.99
N PHE A 91 10.03 8.37 5.97
CA PHE A 91 9.45 7.12 5.51
C PHE A 91 9.54 6.07 6.61
N VAL A 92 8.40 5.45 6.94
CA VAL A 92 8.33 4.51 8.07
C VAL A 92 9.07 3.20 7.81
N PHE A 93 9.22 2.83 6.54
CA PHE A 93 9.95 1.64 6.11
C PHE A 93 11.37 2.00 5.69
N GLY A 94 12.28 1.04 5.79
CA GLY A 94 13.60 1.19 5.18
C GLY A 94 14.57 2.09 5.95
N GLY A 95 14.82 1.76 7.22
CA GLY A 95 16.04 2.18 7.91
C GLY A 95 15.90 3.39 8.83
N ASP A 96 14.91 4.26 8.63
CA ASP A 96 14.77 5.49 9.45
C ASP A 96 14.28 5.20 10.89
N TYR A 97 13.67 4.03 11.12
CA TYR A 97 13.12 3.62 12.43
C TYR A 97 13.59 2.21 12.80
N SER A 98 14.51 2.10 13.78
CA SER A 98 15.10 0.80 14.20
C SER A 98 14.05 -0.22 14.62
N PHE A 99 13.04 0.21 15.39
CA PHE A 99 11.93 -0.65 15.80
C PHE A 99 11.19 -1.27 14.61
N MET A 100 10.94 -0.50 13.54
CA MET A 100 10.30 -1.02 12.33
C MET A 100 11.21 -2.00 11.57
N ASN A 101 12.52 -1.75 11.59
CA ASN A 101 13.49 -2.67 10.97
C ASN A 101 13.50 -4.02 11.70
N ASP A 102 13.53 -4.02 13.03
CA ASP A 102 13.50 -5.22 13.86
C ASP A 102 12.19 -6.00 13.68
N LEU A 103 11.05 -5.30 13.66
CA LEU A 103 9.75 -5.92 13.36
C LEU A 103 9.74 -6.59 11.99
N SER A 104 10.32 -5.95 10.98
CA SER A 104 10.37 -6.49 9.63
C SER A 104 11.25 -7.75 9.59
N LYS A 105 12.45 -7.69 10.17
CA LYS A 105 13.35 -8.85 10.28
C LYS A 105 12.66 -10.04 10.96
N ASN A 106 12.03 -9.80 12.12
CA ASN A 106 11.31 -10.84 12.86
C ASN A 106 10.19 -11.49 12.05
N ARG A 107 9.51 -10.73 11.18
CA ARG A 107 8.45 -11.27 10.30
C ARG A 107 9.01 -12.14 9.18
N PHE A 108 10.13 -11.74 8.58
CA PHE A 108 10.84 -12.61 7.63
C PHE A 108 11.30 -13.91 8.30
N ASP A 109 11.88 -13.84 9.50
CA ASP A 109 12.30 -15.03 10.26
C ASP A 109 11.09 -15.93 10.62
N THR A 110 9.95 -15.33 10.97
CA THR A 110 8.71 -16.06 11.27
C THR A 110 8.16 -16.78 10.03
N LEU A 111 8.16 -16.13 8.87
CA LEU A 111 7.79 -16.76 7.60
C LEU A 111 8.70 -17.96 7.30
N LEU A 112 10.02 -17.79 7.42
CA LEU A 112 10.99 -18.86 7.17
C LEU A 112 10.74 -20.07 8.07
N LYS A 113 10.39 -19.85 9.33
CA LYS A 113 10.01 -20.92 10.26
C LYS A 113 8.72 -21.61 9.81
N ALA A 114 7.68 -20.85 9.44
CA ALA A 114 6.41 -21.41 8.97
C ALA A 114 6.60 -22.28 7.70
N ILE A 115 7.45 -21.86 6.77
CA ILE A 115 7.78 -22.65 5.58
C ILE A 115 8.49 -23.95 5.97
N LYS A 116 9.51 -23.89 6.85
CA LYS A 116 10.25 -25.09 7.31
C LYS A 116 9.35 -26.12 7.98
N ASP A 117 8.41 -25.65 8.79
CA ASP A 117 7.57 -26.51 9.63
C ASP A 117 6.45 -27.19 8.84
N SER A 118 5.93 -26.55 7.78
CA SER A 118 4.61 -26.90 7.22
C SER A 118 4.57 -27.04 5.70
N TRP A 119 5.58 -26.59 4.96
CA TRP A 119 5.54 -26.59 3.49
C TRP A 119 6.30 -27.79 2.90
N SER A 120 5.93 -28.17 1.67
CA SER A 120 6.55 -29.31 0.98
C SER A 120 8.01 -29.03 0.59
N GLY A 121 8.76 -30.08 0.27
CA GLY A 121 10.17 -29.96 -0.13
C GLY A 121 10.42 -29.17 -1.41
N GLU A 122 9.39 -28.82 -2.20
CA GLU A 122 9.53 -28.01 -3.42
C GLU A 122 10.01 -26.57 -3.12
N TRP A 123 9.86 -26.11 -1.87
CA TRP A 123 10.19 -24.74 -1.46
C TRP A 123 11.61 -24.57 -0.92
N LYS A 124 12.45 -25.62 -0.94
CA LYS A 124 13.81 -25.58 -0.38
C LYS A 124 14.67 -24.47 -0.98
N ASP A 125 14.66 -24.32 -2.31
CA ASP A 125 15.45 -23.29 -2.99
C ASP A 125 14.96 -21.88 -2.65
N VAL A 126 13.64 -21.68 -2.64
CA VAL A 126 13.02 -20.41 -2.24
C VAL A 126 13.37 -20.07 -0.80
N LEU A 127 13.35 -21.06 0.09
CA LEU A 127 13.70 -20.89 1.50
C LEU A 127 15.15 -20.51 1.70
N GLU A 128 16.08 -21.12 0.96
CA GLU A 128 17.49 -20.75 1.02
C GLU A 128 17.70 -19.29 0.62
N ARG A 129 17.08 -18.86 -0.48
CA ARG A 129 17.22 -17.49 -0.99
C ARG A 129 16.51 -16.46 -0.09
N LEU A 130 15.28 -16.74 0.35
CA LEU A 130 14.57 -15.92 1.33
C LEU A 130 15.34 -15.81 2.65
N GLY A 131 16.05 -16.87 3.05
CA GLY A 131 16.87 -16.92 4.26
C GLY A 131 17.99 -15.88 4.31
N ARG A 132 18.38 -15.31 3.17
CA ARG A 132 19.42 -14.27 3.06
C ARG A 132 18.88 -12.85 3.24
N LEU A 133 17.56 -12.67 3.20
CA LEU A 133 16.91 -11.36 3.21
C LEU A 133 16.65 -10.72 4.59
N PRO A 134 16.39 -11.44 5.71
CA PRO A 134 15.87 -10.82 6.94
C PRO A 134 16.74 -9.67 7.45
N SER A 135 18.04 -9.89 7.58
CA SER A 135 18.99 -8.91 8.12
C SER A 135 19.24 -7.71 7.20
N SER A 136 18.96 -7.82 5.90
CA SER A 136 19.17 -6.76 4.91
C SER A 136 17.87 -6.14 4.38
N ALA A 137 16.70 -6.62 4.83
CA ALA A 137 15.42 -6.23 4.25
C ALA A 137 15.15 -4.73 4.38
N ALA A 138 15.37 -4.15 5.56
CA ALA A 138 15.21 -2.71 5.75
C ALA A 138 16.20 -1.89 4.91
N GLU A 139 17.47 -2.30 4.86
CA GLU A 139 18.48 -1.58 4.07
C GLU A 139 18.17 -1.65 2.57
N LYS A 140 17.74 -2.80 2.04
CA LYS A 140 17.29 -2.92 0.64
C LYS A 140 16.13 -1.98 0.31
N VAL A 141 15.15 -1.83 1.20
CA VAL A 141 14.05 -0.85 1.01
C VAL A 141 14.60 0.58 1.03
N LYS A 142 15.54 0.88 1.94
CA LYS A 142 16.20 2.18 2.01
C LYS A 142 16.95 2.52 0.73
N GLU A 143 17.76 1.60 0.22
CA GLU A 143 18.49 1.73 -1.03
C GLU A 143 17.55 2.03 -2.20
N MET A 144 16.44 1.28 -2.31
CA MET A 144 15.41 1.49 -3.33
C MET A 144 14.75 2.87 -3.25
N ARG A 145 14.53 3.39 -2.04
CA ARG A 145 14.00 4.74 -1.80
C ARG A 145 14.99 5.82 -2.23
N LEU A 146 16.28 5.63 -1.92
CA LEU A 146 17.33 6.62 -2.19
C LEU A 146 17.73 6.67 -3.68
N GLN A 147 17.41 5.64 -4.45
CA GLN A 147 17.60 5.65 -5.90
C GLN A 147 16.74 6.74 -6.57
N PRO A 148 17.31 7.52 -7.51
CA PRO A 148 16.55 8.52 -8.24
C PRO A 148 15.35 7.92 -8.98
N CYS A 149 14.18 8.54 -8.83
CA CYS A 149 12.97 8.22 -9.57
C CYS A 149 12.44 9.45 -10.31
N LYS A 150 11.91 9.26 -11.52
CA LYS A 150 11.33 10.34 -12.35
C LYS A 150 9.91 10.71 -11.94
N TRP A 151 9.20 9.83 -11.26
CA TRP A 151 7.78 9.96 -10.95
C TRP A 151 7.54 9.89 -9.44
N ASN A 152 8.13 10.85 -8.73
CA ASN A 152 7.88 11.02 -7.31
C ASN A 152 6.54 11.73 -7.07
N VAL A 153 5.84 11.28 -6.03
CA VAL A 153 4.53 11.73 -5.59
C VAL A 153 4.55 11.88 -4.08
N ILE A 154 3.55 12.58 -3.53
CA ILE A 154 3.19 12.37 -2.13
C ILE A 154 2.39 11.08 -2.11
N ASN A 155 2.98 10.00 -1.62
CA ASN A 155 2.29 8.73 -1.41
C ASN A 155 1.30 8.90 -0.24
N HIS A 156 0.18 8.19 -0.31
CA HIS A 156 -0.71 7.96 0.83
C HIS A 156 0.07 7.29 1.97
N GLY A 157 0.87 6.27 1.62
CA GLY A 157 1.77 5.53 2.51
C GLY A 157 1.14 4.30 3.17
N ASP A 158 -0.19 4.32 3.34
CA ASP A 158 -0.97 3.19 3.85
C ASP A 158 -2.28 2.92 3.07
N PRO A 159 -2.26 2.78 1.74
CA PRO A 159 -3.48 2.59 0.95
C PRO A 159 -3.97 1.13 1.05
N TRP A 160 -4.30 0.66 2.26
CA TRP A 160 -4.90 -0.66 2.45
C TRP A 160 -6.43 -0.62 2.54
N VAL A 161 -7.06 -1.77 2.38
CA VAL A 161 -8.52 -1.97 2.35
C VAL A 161 -9.31 -1.26 3.46
N ASN A 162 -8.76 -1.13 4.68
CA ASN A 162 -9.45 -0.44 5.78
C ASN A 162 -9.32 1.09 5.74
N ASN A 163 -8.39 1.61 4.94
CA ASN A 163 -8.20 3.04 4.72
C ASN A 163 -8.90 3.51 3.44
N ILE A 164 -9.72 2.65 2.83
CA ILE A 164 -10.44 2.92 1.59
C ILE A 164 -11.92 2.63 1.82
N MET A 165 -12.73 3.69 1.86
CA MET A 165 -14.17 3.59 2.05
C MET A 165 -14.91 3.79 0.71
N PHE A 166 -15.94 2.98 0.47
CA PHE A 166 -16.69 2.96 -0.78
C PHE A 166 -18.14 3.37 -0.58
N LYS A 167 -18.67 4.12 -1.54
CA LYS A 167 -20.10 4.33 -1.72
C LYS A 167 -20.56 3.53 -2.93
N TYR A 168 -21.81 3.08 -2.90
CA TYR A 168 -22.34 2.10 -3.85
C TYR A 168 -23.52 2.67 -4.62
N LYS A 169 -23.62 2.26 -5.89
CA LYS A 169 -24.80 2.58 -6.71
C LYS A 169 -26.05 2.02 -6.03
N LYS A 170 -27.13 2.80 -6.07
CA LYS A 170 -28.39 2.43 -5.41
C LYS A 170 -28.89 1.07 -5.92
N GLY A 171 -29.02 0.11 -4.99
CA GLY A 171 -29.55 -1.23 -5.28
C GLY A 171 -28.54 -2.21 -5.87
N THR A 172 -27.25 -1.89 -5.92
CA THR A 172 -26.20 -2.81 -6.40
C THR A 172 -25.05 -2.94 -5.41
N THR A 173 -24.14 -3.89 -5.67
CA THR A 173 -22.87 -4.04 -4.94
C THR A 173 -21.70 -3.34 -5.64
N SER A 174 -21.94 -2.62 -6.74
CA SER A 174 -20.90 -1.97 -7.52
C SER A 174 -20.52 -0.62 -6.90
N PRO A 175 -19.23 -0.38 -6.61
CA PRO A 175 -18.77 0.87 -6.04
C PRO A 175 -18.86 2.01 -7.08
N GLU A 176 -19.31 3.19 -6.63
CA GLU A 176 -19.40 4.41 -7.45
C GLU A 176 -18.40 5.50 -7.04
N SER A 177 -18.15 5.64 -5.74
CA SER A 177 -17.23 6.65 -5.20
C SER A 177 -16.34 6.04 -4.11
N VAL A 178 -15.18 6.65 -3.91
CA VAL A 178 -14.21 6.23 -2.90
C VAL A 178 -13.70 7.42 -2.09
N ARG A 179 -13.35 7.16 -0.83
CA ARG A 179 -12.64 8.08 0.06
C ARG A 179 -11.48 7.34 0.73
N PHE A 180 -10.28 7.91 0.62
CA PHE A 180 -9.11 7.49 1.38
C PHE A 180 -9.12 8.18 2.74
N VAL A 181 -8.69 7.46 3.76
CA VAL A 181 -8.54 7.96 5.14
C VAL A 181 -7.18 7.55 5.68
N ASP A 182 -6.76 8.19 6.78
CA ASP A 182 -5.52 7.86 7.49
C ASP A 182 -4.24 8.06 6.65
N TYR A 183 -3.86 9.33 6.54
CA TYR A 183 -2.66 9.79 5.83
C TYR A 183 -1.43 9.89 6.74
N GLN A 184 -1.36 9.13 7.83
CA GLN A 184 -0.27 9.25 8.82
C GLN A 184 1.10 8.80 8.28
N LEU A 185 1.11 7.95 7.25
CA LEU A 185 2.33 7.40 6.63
C LEU A 185 2.72 8.10 5.32
N SER A 186 2.11 9.24 5.00
CA SER A 186 2.38 9.95 3.76
C SER A 186 3.84 10.40 3.67
N HIS A 187 4.46 10.14 2.52
CA HIS A 187 5.87 10.38 2.27
C HIS A 187 6.11 10.71 0.80
N TYR A 188 7.21 11.40 0.50
CA TYR A 188 7.60 11.74 -0.85
C TYR A 188 8.52 10.67 -1.43
N GLY A 189 8.16 10.15 -2.60
CA GLY A 189 8.91 9.11 -3.28
C GLY A 189 8.16 8.56 -4.48
N SER A 190 8.67 7.50 -5.10
CA SER A 190 8.01 6.85 -6.23
C SER A 190 6.55 6.49 -5.92
N PHE A 191 5.64 6.65 -6.89
CA PHE A 191 4.27 6.12 -6.79
C PHE A 191 4.24 4.60 -6.60
N GLY A 192 5.33 3.90 -6.94
CA GLY A 192 5.40 2.45 -6.87
C GLY A 192 5.35 1.92 -5.43
N PHE A 193 5.65 2.74 -4.43
CA PHE A 193 5.48 2.37 -3.02
C PHE A 193 4.00 2.13 -2.70
N ASP A 194 3.12 3.10 -2.96
CA ASP A 194 1.68 2.92 -2.76
C ASP A 194 1.10 1.79 -3.62
N LEU A 195 1.54 1.65 -4.89
CA LEU A 195 1.05 0.59 -5.77
C LEU A 195 1.42 -0.80 -5.25
N HIS A 196 2.66 -1.02 -4.84
CA HIS A 196 3.08 -2.30 -4.24
C HIS A 196 2.36 -2.56 -2.92
N TYR A 197 2.22 -1.53 -2.09
CA TYR A 197 1.52 -1.66 -0.83
C TYR A 197 0.07 -2.09 -1.04
N PHE A 198 -0.67 -1.35 -1.88
CA PHE A 198 -2.07 -1.65 -2.21
C PHE A 198 -2.24 -3.05 -2.80
N ILE A 199 -1.44 -3.41 -3.82
CA ILE A 199 -1.53 -4.71 -4.52
C ILE A 199 -1.32 -5.88 -3.56
N ASN A 200 -0.29 -5.81 -2.70
CA ASN A 200 0.09 -6.94 -1.85
C ASN A 200 -0.78 -7.09 -0.60
N THR A 201 -1.48 -6.01 -0.19
CA THR A 201 -2.25 -5.99 1.07
C THR A 201 -3.76 -6.02 0.89
N SER A 202 -4.29 -5.55 -0.24
CA SER A 202 -5.72 -5.20 -0.34
C SER A 202 -6.50 -5.96 -1.40
N LEU A 203 -5.84 -6.47 -2.43
CA LEU A 203 -6.51 -7.25 -3.47
C LEU A 203 -6.93 -8.62 -2.92
N SER A 204 -8.09 -9.12 -3.37
CA SER A 204 -8.41 -10.53 -3.23
C SER A 204 -7.34 -11.42 -3.88
N ILE A 205 -7.19 -12.64 -3.36
CA ILE A 205 -6.16 -13.57 -3.82
C ILE A 205 -6.27 -13.88 -5.32
N ASP A 206 -7.50 -13.93 -5.84
CA ASP A 206 -7.82 -14.24 -7.23
C ASP A 206 -7.37 -13.17 -8.22
N LEU A 207 -7.18 -11.93 -7.76
CA LEU A 207 -6.69 -10.83 -8.60
C LEU A 207 -5.17 -10.73 -8.66
N LEU A 208 -4.45 -11.33 -7.71
CA LEU A 208 -2.98 -11.25 -7.67
C LEU A 208 -2.32 -11.71 -8.98
N PRO A 209 -2.78 -12.76 -9.68
CA PRO A 209 -2.22 -13.15 -10.98
C PRO A 209 -2.47 -12.14 -12.11
N SER A 210 -3.42 -11.23 -11.98
CA SER A 210 -3.90 -10.35 -13.06
C SER A 210 -3.78 -8.85 -12.74
N THR A 211 -2.74 -8.48 -12.00
CA THR A 211 -2.49 -7.09 -11.56
C THR A 211 -2.14 -6.12 -12.69
N GLU A 212 -1.68 -6.61 -13.83
CA GLU A 212 -1.29 -5.75 -14.97
C GLU A 212 -2.46 -4.92 -15.50
N LYS A 213 -3.68 -5.48 -15.49
CA LYS A 213 -4.88 -4.74 -15.91
C LYS A 213 -5.15 -3.55 -14.99
N LEU A 214 -4.98 -3.72 -13.68
CA LEU A 214 -5.09 -2.62 -12.71
C LEU A 214 -3.99 -1.58 -12.92
N LEU A 215 -2.76 -2.01 -13.17
CA LEU A 215 -1.63 -1.09 -13.46
C LEU A 215 -1.85 -0.31 -14.76
N LEU A 216 -2.49 -0.92 -15.76
CA LEU A 216 -2.88 -0.25 -16.99
C LEU A 216 -3.93 0.83 -16.72
N GLU A 217 -4.97 0.52 -15.96
CA GLU A 217 -6.00 1.49 -15.56
C GLU A 217 -5.42 2.64 -14.72
N TYR A 218 -4.50 2.33 -13.80
CA TYR A 218 -3.74 3.32 -13.06
C TYR A 218 -2.96 4.23 -14.01
N THR A 219 -2.24 3.65 -14.98
CA THR A 219 -1.44 4.41 -15.93
C THR A 219 -2.32 5.31 -16.77
N GLN A 220 -3.38 4.78 -17.38
CA GLN A 220 -4.30 5.56 -18.21
C GLN A 220 -4.89 6.74 -17.43
N THR A 221 -5.35 6.49 -16.21
CA THR A 221 -5.91 7.54 -15.34
C THR A 221 -4.84 8.56 -14.97
N LEU A 222 -3.63 8.13 -14.59
CA LEU A 222 -2.52 9.02 -14.26
C LEU A 222 -2.16 9.90 -15.47
N GLN A 223 -2.07 9.32 -16.67
CA GLN A 223 -1.76 10.03 -17.91
C GLN A 223 -2.81 11.10 -18.22
N GLU A 224 -4.10 10.77 -18.10
CA GLU A 224 -5.19 11.71 -18.30
C GLU A 224 -5.09 12.88 -17.31
N GLN A 225 -4.98 12.59 -16.02
CA GLN A 225 -4.91 13.61 -14.97
C GLN A 225 -3.67 14.51 -15.11
N MET A 226 -2.50 13.93 -15.41
CA MET A 226 -1.29 14.70 -15.65
C MET A 226 -1.42 15.65 -16.84
N LYS A 227 -2.10 15.24 -17.93
CA LYS A 227 -2.38 16.14 -19.07
C LYS A 227 -3.27 17.30 -18.65
N HIS A 228 -4.32 17.03 -17.88
CA HIS A 228 -5.24 18.06 -17.40
C HIS A 228 -4.54 19.10 -16.51
N PHE A 229 -3.59 18.68 -15.68
CA PHE A 229 -2.80 19.59 -14.84
C PHE A 229 -1.57 20.20 -15.54
N GLY A 230 -1.41 20.00 -16.85
CA GLY A 230 -0.28 20.54 -17.61
C GLY A 230 1.09 19.99 -17.21
N LEU A 231 1.12 18.81 -16.57
CA LEU A 231 2.36 18.16 -16.16
C LEU A 231 3.12 17.59 -17.36
N LYS A 232 4.44 17.70 -17.29
CA LYS A 232 5.37 17.12 -18.27
C LYS A 232 5.87 15.74 -17.79
N ASN A 233 6.56 15.01 -18.65
CA ASN A 233 7.15 13.69 -18.34
C ASN A 233 6.14 12.61 -17.92
N ILE A 234 5.03 12.54 -18.65
CA ILE A 234 3.96 11.57 -18.42
C ILE A 234 4.49 10.13 -18.65
N PRO A 235 4.39 9.21 -17.67
CA PRO A 235 4.91 7.85 -17.82
C PRO A 235 4.11 7.05 -18.83
N THR A 236 4.79 6.23 -19.63
CA THR A 236 4.14 5.16 -20.41
C THR A 236 3.81 3.96 -19.52
N PHE A 237 2.94 3.07 -19.99
CA PHE A 237 2.64 1.83 -19.25
C PHE A 237 3.90 0.98 -19.02
N HIS A 238 4.77 0.89 -20.02
CA HIS A 238 6.06 0.19 -19.88
C HIS A 238 6.93 0.80 -18.77
N GLN A 239 7.00 2.13 -18.69
CA GLN A 239 7.74 2.81 -17.63
C GLN A 239 7.15 2.60 -16.23
N VAL A 240 5.81 2.51 -16.13
CA VAL A 240 5.16 2.12 -14.87
C VAL A 240 5.54 0.68 -14.49
N LEU A 241 5.54 -0.26 -15.45
CA LEU A 241 5.97 -1.63 -15.20
C LEU A 241 7.45 -1.72 -14.79
N ASP A 242 8.33 -0.96 -15.44
CA ASP A 242 9.75 -0.88 -15.07
C ASP A 242 9.94 -0.38 -13.64
N GLU A 243 9.18 0.64 -13.25
CA GLU A 243 9.21 1.20 -11.89
C GLU A 243 8.67 0.20 -10.86
N MET A 244 7.58 -0.50 -11.19
CA MET A 244 7.09 -1.61 -10.37
C MET A 244 8.12 -2.73 -10.25
N LYS A 245 8.87 -3.04 -11.32
CA LYS A 245 9.92 -4.05 -11.29
C LYS A 245 11.12 -3.62 -10.45
N ARG A 246 11.50 -2.35 -10.53
CA ARG A 246 12.57 -1.75 -9.71
C ARG A 246 12.26 -1.85 -8.23
N LEU A 247 11.00 -1.65 -7.86
CA LEU A 247 10.51 -1.70 -6.47
C LEU A 247 9.93 -3.06 -6.06
N GLU A 248 10.13 -4.12 -6.86
CA GLU A 248 9.52 -5.45 -6.62
C GLU A 248 9.88 -6.03 -5.23
N PHE A 249 11.05 -5.69 -4.68
CA PHE A 249 11.42 -6.09 -3.32
C PHE A 249 10.52 -5.45 -2.26
N PHE A 250 10.09 -4.21 -2.46
CA PHE A 250 9.14 -3.57 -1.55
C PHE A 250 7.77 -4.27 -1.60
N GLY A 251 7.37 -4.80 -2.77
CA GLY A 251 6.21 -5.68 -2.89
C GLY A 251 6.34 -6.95 -2.04
N LEU A 252 7.45 -7.68 -2.15
CA LEU A 252 7.71 -8.83 -1.26
C LEU A 252 7.77 -8.41 0.22
N PHE A 253 8.45 -7.31 0.51
CA PHE A 253 8.58 -6.79 1.87
C PHE A 253 7.22 -6.51 2.51
N THR A 254 6.29 -5.88 1.79
CA THR A 254 4.92 -5.62 2.29
C THR A 254 4.10 -6.90 2.39
N ALA A 255 4.25 -7.84 1.45
CA ALA A 255 3.60 -9.15 1.51
C ALA A 255 4.02 -9.98 2.74
N VAL A 256 5.29 -9.89 3.15
CA VAL A 256 5.81 -10.59 4.34
C VAL A 256 5.54 -9.79 5.62
N SER A 257 5.76 -8.48 5.57
CA SER A 257 5.80 -7.66 6.76
C SER A 257 4.45 -7.07 7.14
N ILE A 258 3.52 -6.87 6.22
CA ILE A 258 2.27 -6.16 6.50
C ILE A 258 1.07 -7.08 6.32
N THR A 259 0.99 -7.79 5.20
CA THR A 259 -0.17 -8.62 4.85
C THR A 259 -0.60 -9.61 5.93
N PRO A 260 0.27 -10.35 6.65
CA PRO A 260 -0.18 -11.28 7.68
C PRO A 260 -0.97 -10.60 8.82
N ILE A 261 -0.75 -9.31 9.08
CA ILE A 261 -1.57 -8.53 10.02
C ILE A 261 -2.92 -8.17 9.39
N ILE A 262 -2.88 -7.69 8.15
CA ILE A 262 -4.05 -7.15 7.46
C ILE A 262 -5.12 -8.22 7.24
N ILE A 263 -4.74 -9.46 6.94
CA ILE A 263 -5.69 -10.55 6.72
C ILE A 263 -5.87 -11.46 7.95
N ALA A 264 -5.22 -11.14 9.08
CA ALA A 264 -5.32 -11.95 10.29
C ALA A 264 -6.79 -12.06 10.74
N PRO A 265 -7.33 -13.24 11.03
CA PRO A 265 -8.66 -13.33 11.61
C PRO A 265 -8.68 -12.63 12.99
N PRO A 266 -9.86 -12.21 13.50
CA PRO A 266 -9.96 -11.38 14.72
C PRO A 266 -9.19 -11.92 15.93
N GLU A 267 -9.18 -13.23 16.13
CA GLU A 267 -8.47 -13.94 17.20
C GLU A 267 -6.94 -13.86 17.07
N LEU A 268 -6.43 -13.68 15.86
CA LEU A 268 -5.00 -13.49 15.59
C LEU A 268 -4.62 -12.02 15.39
N ALA A 269 -5.56 -11.09 15.38
CA ALA A 269 -5.28 -9.67 15.17
C ALA A 269 -4.32 -9.11 16.26
N PRO A 270 -3.54 -8.05 15.95
CA PRO A 270 -2.73 -7.37 16.96
C PRO A 270 -3.60 -6.91 18.14
N PRO A 271 -3.09 -6.98 19.38
CA PRO A 271 -3.81 -6.46 20.53
C PRO A 271 -4.11 -4.97 20.32
N ARG A 272 -5.31 -4.55 20.75
CA ARG A 272 -5.64 -3.13 20.78
C ARG A 272 -4.80 -2.43 21.85
N PHE A 273 -4.57 -1.13 21.71
CA PHE A 273 -3.79 -0.33 22.68
C PHE A 273 -4.22 -0.49 24.15
N ASN A 274 -5.49 -0.82 24.42
CA ASN A 274 -6.03 -0.99 25.77
C ASN A 274 -6.23 -2.47 26.14
N GLN A 275 -5.60 -3.40 25.43
CA GLN A 275 -5.75 -4.84 25.63
C GLN A 275 -4.43 -5.43 26.11
N ASP A 276 -4.35 -5.70 27.42
CA ASP A 276 -3.23 -6.40 28.01
C ASP A 276 -3.38 -7.91 27.77
N LEU A 277 -2.52 -8.45 26.91
CA LEU A 277 -2.40 -9.90 26.67
C LEU A 277 -1.07 -10.42 27.21
N PRO A 278 -1.02 -11.68 27.70
CA PRO A 278 0.24 -12.32 28.03
C PRO A 278 1.20 -12.31 26.84
N LEU A 279 2.50 -12.11 27.11
CA LEU A 279 3.53 -12.08 26.05
C LEU A 279 3.51 -13.36 25.20
N GLU A 280 3.30 -14.51 25.83
CA GLU A 280 3.19 -15.80 25.16
C GLU A 280 2.05 -15.84 24.13
N GLU A 281 0.91 -15.22 24.45
CA GLU A 281 -0.22 -15.12 23.54
C GLU A 281 0.11 -14.17 22.37
N ILE A 282 0.76 -13.04 22.64
CA ILE A 282 1.19 -12.10 21.58
C ILE A 282 2.16 -12.78 20.61
N VAL A 283 3.13 -13.53 21.15
CA VAL A 283 4.10 -14.31 20.36
C VAL A 283 3.39 -15.39 19.56
N SER A 284 2.47 -16.14 20.18
CA SER A 284 1.67 -17.17 19.50
C SER A 284 0.87 -16.58 18.34
N ARG A 285 0.11 -15.49 18.57
CA ARG A 285 -0.62 -14.79 17.51
C ARG A 285 0.28 -14.34 16.36
N ASN A 286 1.48 -13.81 16.67
CA ASN A 286 2.43 -13.39 15.66
C ASN A 286 2.90 -14.54 14.77
N VAL A 287 3.08 -15.74 15.32
CA VAL A 287 3.48 -16.94 14.57
C VAL A 287 2.30 -17.51 13.78
N GLU A 288 1.14 -17.67 14.41
CA GLU A 288 -0.02 -18.33 13.81
C GLU A 288 -0.59 -17.56 12.62
N ARG A 289 -0.42 -16.23 12.54
CA ARG A 289 -0.78 -15.44 11.34
C ARG A 289 -0.13 -15.99 10.06
N PHE A 290 1.13 -16.43 10.16
CA PHE A 290 1.88 -16.96 9.02
C PHE A 290 1.48 -18.38 8.63
N ARG A 291 0.65 -19.04 9.45
CA ARG A 291 0.15 -20.41 9.24
C ARG A 291 -1.30 -20.46 8.80
N THR A 292 -2.00 -19.32 8.77
CA THR A 292 -3.36 -19.25 8.22
C THR A 292 -3.38 -19.71 6.76
N GLU A 293 -4.45 -20.39 6.36
CA GLU A 293 -4.60 -20.90 5.00
C GLU A 293 -4.56 -19.75 3.97
N GLU A 294 -5.30 -18.68 4.23
CA GLU A 294 -5.39 -17.52 3.35
C GLU A 294 -4.01 -16.85 3.14
N TYR A 295 -3.26 -16.60 4.22
CA TYR A 295 -1.92 -16.05 4.10
C TYR A 295 -0.98 -17.00 3.35
N THR A 296 -1.01 -18.29 3.69
CA THR A 296 -0.17 -19.30 3.06
C THR A 296 -0.40 -19.36 1.55
N ARG A 297 -1.65 -19.43 1.09
CA ARG A 297 -1.97 -19.46 -0.35
C ARG A 297 -1.49 -18.19 -1.05
N ARG A 298 -1.70 -17.03 -0.42
CA ARG A 298 -1.25 -15.74 -0.96
C ARG A 298 0.27 -15.66 -1.10
N ILE A 299 1.01 -15.96 -0.03
CA ILE A 299 2.47 -15.83 -0.06
C ILE A 299 3.08 -16.84 -1.03
N GLN A 300 2.48 -18.03 -1.20
CA GLN A 300 2.92 -19.00 -2.22
C GLN A 300 2.79 -18.45 -3.64
N ILE A 301 1.68 -17.78 -3.98
CA ILE A 301 1.50 -17.14 -5.30
C ILE A 301 2.59 -16.09 -5.53
N ILE A 302 2.84 -15.23 -4.54
CA ILE A 302 3.84 -14.16 -4.61
C ILE A 302 5.25 -14.74 -4.77
N LEU A 303 5.60 -15.77 -3.99
CA LEU A 303 6.91 -16.42 -4.04
C LEU A 303 7.14 -17.17 -5.36
N ARG A 304 6.14 -17.85 -5.91
CA ARG A 304 6.24 -18.47 -7.24
C ARG A 304 6.48 -17.42 -8.33
N ARG A 305 5.76 -16.29 -8.29
CA ARG A 305 6.00 -15.17 -9.22
C ARG A 305 7.40 -14.60 -9.08
N ALA A 306 7.89 -14.43 -7.86
CA ALA A 306 9.26 -13.99 -7.62
C ALA A 306 10.28 -14.99 -8.19
N GLN A 307 10.09 -16.28 -7.95
CA GLN A 307 10.97 -17.34 -8.46
C GLN A 307 11.00 -17.40 -10.00
N HIS A 308 9.84 -17.43 -10.66
CA HIS A 308 9.78 -17.51 -12.12
C HIS A 308 10.10 -16.18 -12.81
N GLY A 309 9.90 -15.05 -12.13
CA GLY A 309 10.13 -13.69 -12.63
C GLY A 309 11.56 -13.18 -12.44
N GLY A 310 12.51 -14.07 -12.12
CA GLY A 310 13.93 -13.75 -11.97
C GLY A 310 14.27 -12.91 -10.73
N PHE A 311 13.34 -12.73 -9.80
CA PHE A 311 13.50 -11.79 -8.67
C PHE A 311 14.66 -12.21 -7.79
N PHE A 312 14.71 -13.50 -7.43
CA PHE A 312 15.72 -13.98 -6.50
C PHE A 312 17.12 -13.98 -7.10
N GLU A 313 17.26 -14.18 -8.42
CA GLU A 313 18.55 -14.01 -9.13
C GLU A 313 19.06 -12.58 -9.01
N ARG A 314 18.18 -11.58 -9.15
CA ARG A 314 18.56 -10.16 -9.07
C ARG A 314 18.81 -9.67 -7.64
N MET A 315 18.09 -10.23 -6.67
CA MET A 315 18.09 -9.69 -5.29
C MET A 315 18.96 -10.47 -4.30
N CYS A 316 19.26 -11.74 -4.59
CA CYS A 316 20.00 -12.66 -3.70
C CYS A 316 21.24 -13.31 -4.36
N GLY A 317 21.48 -13.02 -5.65
CA GLY A 317 22.71 -13.36 -6.36
C GLY A 317 23.87 -12.44 -5.99
#